data_AF-A0A821FT52-F1
#
_entry.id   AF-A0A821FT52-F1
#
_cell.length_a   1.000
_cell.length_b   1.000
_cell.length_c   1.000
_cell.angle_alpha   90.00
_cell.angle_beta   90.00
_cell.angle_gamma   90.00
#
_symmetry.space_group_name_H-M   'P 1'
#
loop_
_entity.id
_entity.type
_entity.pdbx_description
1 polymer ?
#
loop_
_entity_poly.entity_id
_entity_poly.type
_entity_poly.pdbx_seq_one_letter_code
_entity_poly.pdbx_strand_id
1 'polypeptide(L)'
;MSIQRYRYRRFASNDLTVATIMPLSAVSVTSFEFSSLATNTTTSAKRQEAEFMYSQLARDILISTESNKTEMLEFCRRQYADNEAQLRYIKEFEDHYNSHKAIFWYTRDTFLYRLLNKALREQDIDTLYSLRYFIRHLHLQLKDFHSKQISIETTAEREELITVYRGQLIKTEEFERKIRHNLGGFLSVTNFLSTTTVKQLATMFAGNGGEVDTQSILFQIDINQSVKKFPYANISTESVFGEEEGEILFTMGSVFRILSIESTATNM
;
A
#
# COMPACT_ATOMS: atom_id res chain seq x y z
N MET A 1 -16.15 -25.81 6.71
CA MET A 1 -15.38 -24.73 7.35
C MET A 1 -15.71 -23.44 6.62
N SER A 2 -16.33 -22.52 7.35
CA SER A 2 -17.10 -21.38 6.86
C SER A 2 -16.20 -20.28 6.28
N ILE A 3 -16.14 -20.24 4.96
CA ILE A 3 -15.72 -19.10 4.14
C ILE A 3 -16.55 -17.90 4.62
N GLN A 4 -15.90 -16.90 5.25
CA GLN A 4 -16.51 -15.58 5.39
C GLN A 4 -16.64 -14.99 3.99
N ARG A 5 -17.74 -15.34 3.33
CA ARG A 5 -18.28 -14.59 2.21
C ARG A 5 -18.53 -13.19 2.73
N TYR A 6 -17.66 -12.24 2.41
CA TYR A 6 -18.05 -10.83 2.41
C TYR A 6 -19.28 -10.75 1.52
N ARG A 7 -20.46 -10.66 2.13
CA ARG A 7 -21.71 -10.39 1.40
C ARG A 7 -21.60 -8.95 0.90
N TYR A 8 -21.01 -8.78 -0.27
CA TYR A 8 -20.96 -7.52 -1.00
C TYR A 8 -22.41 -7.12 -1.34
N ARG A 9 -23.03 -6.30 -0.49
CA ARG A 9 -24.26 -5.59 -0.84
C ARG A 9 -23.86 -4.48 -1.81
N ARG A 10 -24.46 -4.49 -3.01
CA ARG A 10 -24.46 -3.31 -3.90
C ARG A 10 -24.99 -2.12 -3.10
N PHE A 11 -24.14 -1.14 -2.87
CA PHE A 11 -24.56 0.19 -2.47
C PHE A 11 -24.04 1.15 -3.56
N ALA A 12 -24.97 1.88 -4.19
CA ALA A 12 -24.59 3.03 -5.00
C ALA A 12 -24.04 4.09 -4.05
N SER A 13 -22.80 4.55 -4.26
CA SER A 13 -22.23 5.66 -3.52
C SER A 13 -22.79 6.96 -4.10
N ASN A 14 -23.48 7.76 -3.28
CA ASN A 14 -24.05 9.02 -3.76
C ASN A 14 -23.00 10.15 -3.84
N ASP A 15 -21.86 10.02 -3.14
CA ASP A 15 -20.77 11.01 -3.12
C ASP A 15 -19.40 10.32 -3.05
N LEU A 16 -18.84 9.91 -4.19
CA LEU A 16 -17.49 9.32 -4.27
C LEU A 16 -16.49 10.36 -4.79
N THR A 17 -15.37 10.56 -4.09
CA THR A 17 -14.28 11.40 -4.61
C THR A 17 -13.29 10.52 -5.38
N VAL A 18 -13.02 10.85 -6.63
CA VAL A 18 -12.00 10.21 -7.45
C VAL A 18 -10.72 11.05 -7.41
N ALA A 19 -9.62 10.46 -6.95
CA ALA A 19 -8.31 11.08 -6.98
C ALA A 19 -7.42 10.34 -7.99
N THR A 20 -7.06 10.99 -9.08
CA THR A 20 -6.14 10.43 -10.07
C THR A 20 -4.72 10.73 -9.64
N ILE A 21 -3.93 9.67 -9.45
CA ILE A 21 -2.54 9.76 -9.01
C ILE A 21 -1.63 8.95 -9.94
N MET A 22 -0.35 9.32 -10.00
CA MET A 22 0.64 8.61 -10.81
C MET A 22 1.89 8.33 -9.98
N PRO A 23 2.49 7.13 -10.02
CA PRO A 23 3.75 6.87 -9.35
C PRO A 23 4.83 7.85 -9.80
N LEU A 24 5.65 8.34 -8.88
CA LEU A 24 6.71 9.29 -9.20
C LEU A 24 7.74 8.65 -10.15
N SER A 25 7.79 9.15 -11.39
CA SER A 25 8.81 8.79 -12.38
C SER A 25 10.16 9.40 -12.03
N ALA A 26 11.25 8.73 -12.43
CA ALA A 26 12.59 9.24 -12.29
C ALA A 26 12.83 10.40 -13.27
N VAL A 27 12.28 11.58 -12.96
CA VAL A 27 13.07 12.80 -13.21
C VAL A 27 14.19 12.73 -12.19
N SER A 28 15.43 12.78 -12.66
CA SER A 28 16.64 12.86 -11.86
C SER A 28 16.45 13.80 -10.68
N VAL A 29 16.13 13.25 -9.50
CA VAL A 29 16.39 13.94 -8.25
C VAL A 29 17.87 13.69 -7.97
N THR A 30 18.73 14.25 -8.83
CA THR A 30 20.16 14.44 -8.54
C THR A 30 20.36 15.50 -7.46
N SER A 31 19.29 16.21 -7.08
CA SER A 31 19.15 16.97 -5.86
C SER A 31 17.66 17.12 -5.56
N PHE A 32 17.22 16.79 -4.34
CA PHE A 32 16.26 17.69 -3.73
C PHE A 32 17.10 18.93 -3.50
N GLU A 33 16.92 19.96 -4.32
CA GLU A 33 17.59 21.22 -4.09
C GLU A 33 17.07 21.72 -2.73
N PHE A 34 17.91 21.55 -1.69
CA PHE A 34 17.66 22.00 -0.32
C PHE A 34 17.51 23.53 -0.23
N SER A 35 17.63 24.23 -1.37
CA SER A 35 17.48 25.66 -1.58
C SER A 35 16.05 26.17 -1.33
N SER A 36 15.01 25.32 -1.38
CA SER A 36 13.62 25.77 -1.13
C SER A 36 13.23 25.87 0.36
N LEU A 37 14.18 25.69 1.29
CA LEU A 37 14.00 26.23 2.65
C LEU A 37 13.82 27.77 2.65
N ALA A 38 14.12 28.42 1.52
CA ALA A 38 13.70 29.79 1.26
C ALA A 38 12.32 29.84 0.56
N THR A 39 11.37 30.44 1.28
CA THR A 39 10.14 31.11 0.84
C THR A 39 8.84 30.27 0.70
N ASN A 40 7.94 30.50 1.67
CA ASN A 40 6.48 30.38 1.60
C ASN A 40 5.82 29.01 1.36
N THR A 41 6.43 27.89 1.76
CA THR A 41 5.70 26.61 1.87
C THR A 41 4.97 26.47 3.20
N THR A 42 3.68 26.13 3.15
CA THR A 42 2.82 25.89 4.30
C THR A 42 3.35 24.74 5.18
N THR A 43 3.05 24.78 6.49
CA THR A 43 3.47 23.75 7.47
C THR A 43 3.06 22.33 7.08
N SER A 44 1.98 22.16 6.31
CA SER A 44 1.51 20.86 5.81
C SER A 44 2.44 20.25 4.76
N ALA A 45 2.98 21.04 3.83
CA ALA A 45 3.92 20.58 2.80
C ALA A 45 5.23 20.08 3.40
N LYS A 46 5.81 20.87 4.33
CA LYS A 46 7.03 20.49 5.09
C LYS A 46 6.86 19.18 5.85
N ARG A 47 5.66 18.93 6.40
CA ARG A 47 5.36 17.68 7.12
C ARG A 47 5.29 16.47 6.19
N GLN A 48 4.70 16.60 5.00
CA GLN A 48 4.64 15.50 4.04
C GLN A 48 6.02 15.14 3.49
N GLU A 49 6.88 16.13 3.25
CA GLU A 49 8.27 15.90 2.86
C GLU A 49 9.05 15.15 3.95
N ALA A 50 8.87 15.52 5.22
CA ALA A 50 9.46 14.81 6.35
C ALA A 50 8.93 13.38 6.51
N GLU A 51 7.60 13.18 6.42
CA GLU A 51 6.95 11.85 6.43
C GLU A 51 7.50 10.97 5.28
N PHE A 52 7.70 11.56 4.10
CA PHE A 52 8.32 10.88 2.97
C PHE A 52 9.77 10.47 3.25
N MET A 53 10.64 11.41 3.66
CA MET A 53 12.04 11.11 3.97
C MET A 53 12.16 10.01 5.01
N TYR A 54 11.35 10.11 6.07
CA TYR A 54 11.26 9.11 7.12
C TYR A 54 10.85 7.74 6.58
N SER A 55 9.84 7.69 5.70
CA SER A 55 9.39 6.42 5.10
C SER A 55 10.48 5.75 4.26
N GLN A 56 11.28 6.53 3.52
CA GLN A 56 12.38 5.99 2.71
C GLN A 56 13.49 5.46 3.60
N LEU A 57 13.91 6.25 4.59
CA LEU A 57 14.95 5.84 5.53
C LEU A 57 14.54 4.60 6.32
N ALA A 58 13.31 4.57 6.86
CA ALA A 58 12.77 3.43 7.57
C ALA A 58 12.73 2.18 6.69
N ARG A 59 12.25 2.30 5.45
CA ARG A 59 12.26 1.18 4.49
C ARG A 59 13.68 0.66 4.28
N ASP A 60 14.63 1.55 4.00
CA ASP A 60 15.99 1.16 3.66
C ASP A 60 16.70 0.49 4.86
N ILE A 61 16.46 0.97 6.09
CA ILE A 61 16.92 0.32 7.33
C ILE A 61 16.29 -1.06 7.49
N LEU A 62 14.96 -1.17 7.38
CA LEU A 62 14.23 -2.43 7.58
C LEU A 62 14.65 -3.52 6.57
N ILE A 63 14.97 -3.14 5.33
CA ILE A 63 15.38 -4.08 4.28
C ILE A 63 16.86 -4.46 4.39
N SER A 64 17.73 -3.54 4.80
CA SER A 64 19.18 -3.76 4.85
C SER A 64 19.65 -4.43 6.15
N THR A 65 18.90 -4.29 7.24
CA THR A 65 19.28 -4.85 8.54
C THR A 65 19.08 -6.36 8.58
N GLU A 66 20.08 -7.07 9.09
CA GLU A 66 19.96 -8.51 9.34
C GLU A 66 18.84 -8.81 10.34
N SER A 67 18.23 -9.98 10.18
CA SER A 67 17.04 -10.33 10.94
C SER A 67 16.89 -11.82 11.07
N ASN A 68 16.24 -12.22 12.16
CA ASN A 68 16.05 -13.61 12.52
C ASN A 68 14.56 -13.93 12.60
N LYS A 69 14.14 -15.02 11.95
CA LYS A 69 12.77 -15.54 12.03
C LYS A 69 12.34 -15.77 13.47
N THR A 70 13.22 -16.34 14.30
CA THR A 70 12.93 -16.71 15.69
C THR A 70 12.61 -15.48 16.54
N GLU A 71 13.45 -14.44 16.45
CA GLU A 71 13.25 -13.16 17.17
C GLU A 71 11.89 -12.54 16.82
N MET A 72 11.55 -12.49 15.52
CA MET A 72 10.26 -11.99 15.04
C MET A 72 9.10 -12.80 15.61
N LEU A 73 9.18 -14.13 15.59
CA LEU A 73 8.10 -15.00 16.07
C LEU A 73 7.90 -14.90 17.60
N GLU A 74 8.98 -14.79 18.38
CA GLU A 74 8.88 -14.54 19.82
C GLU A 74 8.19 -13.22 20.13
N PHE A 75 8.53 -12.16 19.39
CA PHE A 75 7.82 -10.89 19.49
C PHE A 75 6.32 -11.04 19.18
N CYS A 76 5.97 -11.70 18.07
CA CYS A 76 4.58 -11.93 17.68
C CYS A 76 3.81 -12.75 18.74
N ARG A 77 4.43 -13.77 19.35
CA ARG A 77 3.80 -14.56 20.43
C ARG A 77 3.47 -13.69 21.64
N ARG A 78 4.36 -12.75 22.01
CA ARG A 78 4.09 -11.80 23.10
C ARG A 78 2.93 -10.86 22.77
N GLN A 79 2.86 -10.36 21.54
CA GLN A 79 1.76 -9.46 21.09
C GLN A 79 0.39 -10.15 21.07
N TYR A 80 0.36 -11.47 20.86
CA TYR A 80 -0.86 -12.26 20.75
C TYR A 80 -0.99 -13.31 21.86
N ALA A 81 -0.39 -13.08 23.04
CA ALA A 81 -0.34 -14.05 24.13
C ALA A 81 -1.73 -14.57 24.54
N ASP A 82 -2.73 -13.69 24.53
CA ASP A 82 -4.12 -14.02 24.91
C ASP A 82 -5.01 -14.39 23.70
N ASN A 83 -4.43 -14.60 22.52
CA ASN A 83 -5.16 -14.89 21.29
C ASN A 83 -4.76 -16.25 20.69
N GLU A 84 -5.39 -17.30 21.22
CA GLU A 84 -5.27 -18.70 20.77
C GLU A 84 -5.36 -18.88 19.25
N ALA A 85 -6.24 -18.15 18.57
CA ALA A 85 -6.37 -18.25 17.12
C ALA A 85 -5.12 -17.74 16.39
N GLN A 86 -4.58 -16.61 16.83
CA GLN A 86 -3.37 -16.03 16.24
C GLN A 86 -2.11 -16.83 16.61
N LEU A 87 -2.05 -17.40 17.82
CA LEU A 87 -0.96 -18.30 18.22
C LEU A 87 -0.89 -19.55 17.32
N ARG A 88 -2.03 -20.11 16.90
CA ARG A 88 -2.06 -21.20 15.91
C ARG A 88 -1.51 -20.77 14.55
N TYR A 89 -1.86 -19.58 14.06
CA TYR A 89 -1.28 -19.07 12.80
C TYR A 89 0.22 -18.80 12.91
N ILE A 90 0.70 -18.35 14.08
CA ILE A 90 2.13 -18.18 14.34
C ILE A 90 2.86 -19.52 14.27
N LYS A 91 2.28 -20.59 14.86
CA LYS A 91 2.86 -21.93 14.77
C LYS A 91 2.86 -22.46 13.33
N GLU A 92 1.75 -22.27 12.61
CA GLU A 92 1.65 -22.66 11.19
C GLU A 92 2.70 -21.94 10.33
N PHE A 93 2.91 -20.64 10.57
CA PHE A 93 3.93 -19.84 9.92
C PHE A 93 5.33 -20.36 10.26
N GLU A 94 5.63 -20.63 11.54
CA GLU A 94 6.93 -21.15 11.96
C GLU A 94 7.34 -22.41 11.20
N ASP A 95 6.37 -23.32 11.03
CA ASP A 95 6.56 -24.65 10.43
C ASP A 95 6.64 -24.63 8.90
N HIS A 96 5.85 -23.77 8.24
CA HIS A 96 5.65 -23.85 6.79
C HIS A 96 6.14 -22.62 6.01
N TYR A 97 6.52 -21.54 6.69
CA TYR A 97 6.96 -20.33 6.03
C TYR A 97 8.31 -20.47 5.35
N ASN A 98 8.39 -19.97 4.12
CA ASN A 98 9.63 -19.64 3.43
C ASN A 98 9.46 -18.31 2.68
N SER A 99 10.58 -17.69 2.29
CA SER A 99 10.60 -16.34 1.69
C SER A 99 9.80 -16.22 0.39
N HIS A 100 9.64 -17.29 -0.39
CA HIS A 100 8.86 -17.29 -1.63
C HIS A 100 7.34 -17.32 -1.40
N LYS A 101 6.88 -17.46 -0.14
CA LYS A 101 5.46 -17.38 0.23
C LYS A 101 5.11 -16.09 0.96
N ALA A 102 5.98 -15.07 0.92
CA ALA A 102 5.74 -13.83 1.66
C ALA A 102 4.45 -13.13 1.22
N ILE A 103 4.18 -13.06 -0.08
CA ILE A 103 2.92 -12.51 -0.63
C ILE A 103 1.70 -13.30 -0.15
N PHE A 104 1.73 -14.63 -0.20
CA PHE A 104 0.66 -15.49 0.30
C PHE A 104 0.35 -15.21 1.79
N TRP A 105 1.38 -15.13 2.62
CA TRP A 105 1.20 -14.85 4.05
C TRP A 105 0.78 -13.41 4.35
N TYR A 106 1.17 -12.46 3.49
CA TYR A 106 0.74 -11.07 3.62
C TYR A 106 -0.73 -10.89 3.24
N THR A 107 -1.23 -11.55 2.20
CA THR A 107 -2.62 -11.44 1.74
C THR A 107 -3.60 -12.22 2.61
N ARG A 108 -3.12 -13.21 3.38
CA ARG A 108 -3.94 -13.98 4.30
C ARG A 108 -4.24 -13.20 5.59
N ASP A 109 -5.50 -13.23 6.01
CA ASP A 109 -5.95 -12.63 7.28
C ASP A 109 -5.41 -13.40 8.51
N THR A 110 -4.17 -13.09 8.88
CA THR A 110 -3.40 -13.70 9.98
C THR A 110 -2.75 -12.63 10.86
N PHE A 111 -2.03 -13.07 11.89
CA PHE A 111 -1.31 -12.23 12.85
C PHE A 111 -0.42 -11.22 12.13
N LEU A 112 0.17 -11.66 11.01
CA LEU A 112 1.18 -10.93 10.26
C LEU A 112 0.57 -9.79 9.46
N TYR A 113 -0.47 -10.06 8.66
CA TYR A 113 -1.21 -9.02 7.95
C TYR A 113 -1.73 -7.95 8.93
N ARG A 114 -2.35 -8.40 10.03
CA ARG A 114 -2.96 -7.50 11.03
C ARG A 114 -1.93 -6.64 11.74
N LEU A 115 -0.87 -7.25 12.27
CA LEU A 115 0.15 -6.56 13.06
C LEU A 115 0.98 -5.62 12.18
N LEU A 116 1.40 -6.08 11.00
CA LEU A 116 2.18 -5.28 10.06
C LEU A 116 1.40 -4.06 9.58
N ASN A 117 0.16 -4.23 9.11
CA ASN A 117 -0.63 -3.10 8.62
C ASN A 117 -1.03 -2.13 9.73
N LYS A 118 -1.21 -2.61 10.97
CA LYS A 118 -1.40 -1.73 12.13
C LYS A 118 -0.14 -0.90 12.38
N ALA A 119 1.03 -1.54 12.50
CA ALA A 119 2.29 -0.86 12.76
C ALA A 119 2.64 0.16 11.68
N LEU A 120 2.37 -0.15 10.41
CA LEU A 120 2.57 0.77 9.29
C LEU A 120 1.64 2.00 9.36
N ARG A 121 0.36 1.83 9.77
CA ARG A 121 -0.59 2.93 9.95
C ARG A 121 -0.24 3.83 11.14
N GLU A 122 0.25 3.23 12.22
CA GLU A 122 0.59 3.92 13.47
C GLU A 122 2.04 4.44 13.49
N GLN A 123 2.83 4.12 12.46
CA GLN A 123 4.27 4.40 12.40
C GLN A 123 5.04 3.84 13.61
N ASP A 124 4.62 2.67 14.11
CA ASP A 124 5.25 1.98 15.23
C ASP A 124 6.55 1.30 14.76
N ILE A 125 7.66 2.03 14.91
CA ILE A 125 8.97 1.57 14.45
C ILE A 125 9.48 0.36 15.20
N ASP A 126 9.18 0.22 16.50
CA ASP A 126 9.65 -0.91 17.29
C ASP A 126 8.99 -2.20 16.80
N THR A 127 7.69 -2.15 16.49
CA THR A 127 6.98 -3.26 15.86
C THR A 127 7.46 -3.51 14.44
N LEU A 128 7.64 -2.46 13.61
CA LEU A 128 8.15 -2.64 12.24
C LEU A 128 9.55 -3.25 12.24
N TYR A 129 10.43 -2.81 13.13
CA TYR A 129 11.76 -3.35 13.31
C TYR A 129 11.71 -4.81 13.76
N SER A 130 10.80 -5.17 14.67
CA SER A 130 10.59 -6.56 15.08
C SER A 130 10.08 -7.44 13.92
N LEU A 131 9.31 -6.86 12.98
CA LEU A 131 8.79 -7.52 11.78
C LEU A 131 9.72 -7.44 10.56
N ARG A 132 10.91 -6.83 10.68
CA ARG A 132 11.82 -6.53 9.56
C ARG A 132 12.20 -7.77 8.73
N TYR A 133 12.28 -8.94 9.38
CA TYR A 133 12.50 -10.24 8.70
C TYR A 133 11.49 -10.50 7.60
N PHE A 134 10.20 -10.38 7.92
CA PHE A 134 9.13 -10.59 6.95
C PHE A 134 9.00 -9.45 5.95
N ILE A 135 9.13 -8.20 6.41
CA ILE A 135 9.06 -7.00 5.54
C ILE A 135 10.09 -7.11 4.41
N ARG A 136 11.33 -7.50 4.74
CA ARG A 136 12.39 -7.72 3.77
C ARG A 136 12.02 -8.80 2.75
N HIS A 137 11.51 -9.95 3.19
CA HIS A 137 11.11 -11.02 2.27
C HIS A 137 9.96 -10.60 1.36
N LEU A 138 8.94 -9.92 1.89
CA LEU A 138 7.82 -9.41 1.09
C LEU A 138 8.30 -8.41 0.04
N HIS A 139 9.18 -7.48 0.41
CA HIS A 139 9.79 -6.53 -0.53
C HIS A 139 10.59 -7.24 -1.62
N LEU A 140 11.45 -8.20 -1.26
CA LEU A 140 12.30 -8.92 -2.21
C LEU A 140 11.46 -9.77 -3.17
N GLN A 141 10.40 -10.43 -2.70
CA GLN A 141 9.50 -11.19 -3.56
C GLN A 141 8.78 -10.27 -4.56
N LEU A 142 8.26 -9.12 -4.10
CA LEU A 142 7.65 -8.12 -4.98
C LEU A 142 8.63 -7.58 -6.02
N LYS A 143 9.89 -7.33 -5.62
CA LYS A 143 10.94 -6.86 -6.54
C LYS A 143 11.27 -7.89 -7.62
N ASP A 144 11.31 -9.17 -7.26
CA ASP A 144 11.53 -10.27 -8.20
C ASP A 144 10.39 -10.37 -9.23
N PHE A 145 9.14 -10.35 -8.76
CA PHE A 145 7.95 -10.36 -9.63
C PHE A 145 7.89 -9.15 -10.54
N HIS A 146 8.14 -7.96 -10.00
CA HIS A 146 8.24 -6.70 -10.76
C HIS A 146 9.29 -6.78 -11.88
N SER A 147 10.46 -7.37 -11.59
CA SER A 147 11.52 -7.50 -12.59
C SER A 147 11.12 -8.47 -13.70
N LYS A 148 10.50 -9.60 -13.33
CA LYS A 148 10.03 -10.62 -14.28
C LYS A 148 8.94 -10.08 -15.20
N GLN A 149 7.89 -9.46 -14.65
CA GLN A 149 6.78 -8.94 -15.46
C GLN A 149 7.25 -7.88 -16.47
N ILE A 150 8.18 -6.99 -16.07
CA ILE A 150 8.70 -5.96 -16.97
C ILE A 150 9.67 -6.54 -18.01
N SER A 151 10.37 -7.64 -17.70
CA SER A 151 11.28 -8.30 -18.66
C SER A 151 10.54 -9.09 -19.74
N ILE A 152 9.43 -9.74 -19.41
CA ILE A 152 8.68 -10.64 -20.30
C ILE A 152 7.92 -9.83 -21.38
N GLU A 153 7.55 -8.59 -21.08
CA GLU A 153 6.64 -7.77 -21.90
C GLU A 153 7.37 -6.73 -22.77
N THR A 154 8.62 -6.98 -23.17
CA THR A 154 9.40 -6.12 -24.08
C THR A 154 9.12 -6.33 -25.58
N THR A 155 8.06 -7.06 -25.94
CA THR A 155 7.53 -7.13 -27.32
C THR A 155 6.69 -5.88 -27.64
N ALA A 156 6.77 -5.41 -28.89
CA ALA A 156 6.48 -4.04 -29.35
C ALA A 156 5.02 -3.52 -29.24
N GLU A 157 4.16 -4.13 -28.44
CA GLU A 157 2.70 -3.87 -28.40
C GLU A 157 2.18 -3.53 -26.99
N ARG A 158 3.03 -3.06 -26.09
CA ARG A 158 2.60 -2.79 -24.70
C ARG A 158 1.97 -1.41 -24.57
N GLU A 159 0.81 -1.34 -23.91
CA GLU A 159 0.30 -0.09 -23.35
C GLU A 159 1.30 0.43 -22.30
N GLU A 160 1.86 1.63 -22.53
CA GLU A 160 2.85 2.24 -21.62
C GLU A 160 2.27 2.53 -20.22
N LEU A 161 0.95 2.52 -20.09
CA LEU A 161 0.19 2.88 -18.90
C LEU A 161 -0.74 1.74 -18.49
N ILE A 162 -0.71 1.34 -17.21
CA ILE A 162 -1.73 0.48 -16.60
C ILE A 162 -2.49 1.29 -15.57
N THR A 163 -3.81 1.27 -15.62
CA THR A 163 -4.65 1.87 -14.57
C THR A 163 -5.05 0.82 -13.53
N VAL A 164 -4.79 1.12 -12.26
CA VAL A 164 -5.27 0.35 -11.11
C VAL A 164 -6.06 1.23 -10.16
N TYR A 165 -6.86 0.61 -9.30
CA TYR A 165 -7.79 1.31 -8.43
C TYR A 165 -7.61 0.90 -6.97
N ARG A 166 -7.86 1.85 -6.06
CA ARG A 166 -7.95 1.57 -4.62
C ARG A 166 -9.07 2.40 -4.01
N GLY A 167 -10.03 1.73 -3.39
CA GLY A 167 -11.01 2.40 -2.54
C GLY A 167 -10.62 2.37 -1.08
N GLN A 168 -10.85 3.47 -0.38
CA GLN A 168 -10.79 3.50 1.08
C GLN A 168 -11.60 4.67 1.66
N LEU A 169 -12.07 4.48 2.89
CA LEU A 169 -12.52 5.57 3.75
C LEU A 169 -11.30 6.27 4.37
N ILE A 170 -11.27 7.59 4.31
CA ILE A 170 -10.22 8.43 4.94
C ILE A 170 -10.90 9.41 5.88
N LYS A 171 -10.28 9.71 7.03
CA LYS A 171 -10.77 10.80 7.90
C LYS A 171 -10.79 12.11 7.13
N THR A 172 -11.85 12.91 7.30
CA THR A 172 -12.03 14.17 6.58
C THR A 172 -10.84 15.11 6.78
N GLU A 173 -10.35 15.26 8.02
CA GLU A 173 -9.15 16.04 8.30
C GLU A 173 -7.91 15.54 7.53
N GLU A 174 -7.72 14.22 7.44
CA GLU A 174 -6.61 13.64 6.71
C GLU A 174 -6.75 13.84 5.20
N PHE A 175 -7.96 13.71 4.65
CA PHE A 175 -8.26 14.01 3.26
C PHE A 175 -7.96 15.48 2.92
N GLU A 176 -8.46 16.40 3.73
CA GLU A 176 -8.25 17.84 3.55
C GLU A 176 -6.75 18.18 3.58
N ARG A 177 -6.01 17.60 4.52
CA ARG A 177 -4.57 17.87 4.70
C ARG A 177 -3.68 17.22 3.65
N LYS A 178 -3.93 15.95 3.29
CA LYS A 178 -3.03 15.15 2.45
C LYS A 178 -3.39 15.19 0.97
N ILE A 179 -4.66 15.41 0.65
CA ILE A 179 -5.18 15.23 -0.70
C ILE A 179 -5.78 16.53 -1.23
N ARG A 180 -6.87 17.05 -0.63
CA ARG A 180 -7.61 18.20 -1.21
C ARG A 180 -6.72 19.42 -1.46
N HIS A 181 -5.93 19.82 -0.47
CA HIS A 181 -5.06 21.00 -0.56
C HIS A 181 -3.67 20.70 -1.13
N ASN A 182 -3.46 19.51 -1.69
CA ASN A 182 -2.16 19.04 -2.20
C ASN A 182 -2.21 18.64 -3.69
N LEU A 183 -3.15 19.23 -4.44
CA LEU A 183 -3.25 19.03 -5.88
C LEU A 183 -1.93 19.41 -6.58
N GLY A 184 -1.43 18.54 -7.47
CA GLY A 184 -0.14 18.69 -8.13
C GLY A 184 1.07 18.29 -7.26
N GLY A 185 0.88 18.12 -5.95
CA GLY A 185 1.89 17.69 -4.97
C GLY A 185 2.04 16.17 -4.86
N PHE A 186 2.80 15.73 -3.87
CA PHE A 186 3.12 14.32 -3.65
C PHE A 186 2.30 13.71 -2.52
N LEU A 187 1.81 12.49 -2.73
CA LEU A 187 1.20 11.62 -1.74
C LEU A 187 2.15 10.46 -1.44
N SER A 188 2.68 10.41 -0.23
CA SER A 188 3.50 9.28 0.23
C SER A 188 2.61 8.22 0.90
N VAL A 189 2.79 6.97 0.48
CA VAL A 189 2.16 5.80 1.10
C VAL A 189 3.24 5.00 1.82
N THR A 190 3.17 4.99 3.15
CA THR A 190 4.10 4.26 4.02
C THR A 190 3.91 2.75 3.96
N ASN A 191 2.70 2.29 3.63
CA ASN A 191 2.33 0.88 3.68
C ASN A 191 2.59 0.19 2.33
N PHE A 192 2.58 -1.14 2.32
CA PHE A 192 2.36 -1.89 1.08
C PHE A 192 0.96 -1.54 0.54
N LEU A 193 0.90 -1.04 -0.70
CA LEU A 193 -0.34 -0.51 -1.26
C LEU A 193 -1.00 -1.59 -2.10
N SER A 194 -2.03 -2.23 -1.55
CA SER A 194 -2.90 -3.12 -2.32
C SER A 194 -3.85 -2.29 -3.20
N THR A 195 -3.94 -2.69 -4.47
CA THR A 195 -4.75 -2.10 -5.53
C THR A 195 -5.34 -3.20 -6.39
N THR A 196 -6.35 -2.89 -7.19
CA THR A 196 -7.03 -3.84 -8.07
C THR A 196 -7.20 -3.25 -9.46
N THR A 197 -7.11 -4.06 -10.51
CA THR A 197 -7.51 -3.68 -11.87
C THR A 197 -9.05 -3.58 -12.01
N VAL A 198 -9.80 -4.10 -11.04
CA VAL A 198 -11.28 -4.15 -11.05
C VAL A 198 -11.85 -2.92 -10.36
N LYS A 199 -12.20 -1.88 -11.13
CA LYS A 199 -12.75 -0.62 -10.61
C LYS A 199 -13.95 -0.81 -9.68
N GLN A 200 -14.84 -1.75 -9.99
CA GLN A 200 -16.03 -2.02 -9.17
C GLN A 200 -15.64 -2.53 -7.78
N LEU A 201 -14.62 -3.38 -7.68
CA LEU A 201 -14.12 -3.89 -6.41
C LEU A 201 -13.54 -2.76 -5.55
N ALA A 202 -12.69 -1.91 -6.15
CA ALA A 202 -12.19 -0.72 -5.47
C ALA A 202 -13.32 0.23 -5.03
N THR A 203 -14.34 0.44 -5.86
CA THR A 203 -15.49 1.29 -5.50
C THR A 203 -16.24 0.74 -4.28
N MET A 204 -16.40 -0.59 -4.19
CA MET A 204 -16.99 -1.21 -3.00
C MET A 204 -16.16 -0.97 -1.74
N PHE A 205 -14.83 -1.02 -1.84
CA PHE A 205 -13.93 -0.74 -0.72
C PHE A 205 -13.89 0.73 -0.29
N ALA A 206 -14.19 1.67 -1.20
CA ALA A 206 -14.31 3.08 -0.86
C ALA A 206 -15.48 3.34 0.12
N GLY A 207 -16.49 2.48 0.10
CA GLY A 207 -17.68 2.62 0.92
C GLY A 207 -18.58 3.77 0.45
N ASN A 208 -19.64 4.04 1.21
CA ASN A 208 -20.68 5.00 0.83
C ASN A 208 -20.56 6.37 1.53
N GLY A 209 -19.45 6.64 2.24
CA GLY A 209 -19.26 7.90 2.98
C GLY A 209 -20.25 8.11 4.14
N GLY A 210 -20.93 7.04 4.60
CA GLY A 210 -21.92 7.13 5.67
C GLY A 210 -21.34 7.22 7.09
N GLU A 211 -20.03 7.10 7.24
CA GLU A 211 -19.35 7.23 8.54
C GLU A 211 -19.04 8.71 8.84
N VAL A 212 -19.38 9.14 10.05
CA VAL A 212 -19.15 10.51 10.53
C VAL A 212 -17.67 10.87 10.41
N ASP A 213 -17.39 12.07 9.90
CA ASP A 213 -16.05 12.62 9.70
C ASP A 213 -15.14 11.78 8.78
N THR A 214 -15.71 11.02 7.85
CA THR A 214 -14.95 10.30 6.81
C THR A 214 -15.31 10.74 5.40
N GLN A 215 -14.40 10.48 4.46
CA GLN A 215 -14.58 10.69 3.02
C GLN A 215 -14.36 9.37 2.30
N SER A 216 -15.28 9.01 1.41
CA SER A 216 -15.14 7.87 0.50
C SER A 216 -14.27 8.29 -0.69
N ILE A 217 -13.12 7.62 -0.86
CA ILE A 217 -12.16 7.95 -1.92
C ILE A 217 -11.87 6.72 -2.76
N LEU A 218 -11.95 6.91 -4.08
CA LEU A 218 -11.42 6.02 -5.08
C LEU A 218 -10.16 6.64 -5.68
N PHE A 219 -9.00 6.06 -5.37
CA PHE A 219 -7.78 6.36 -6.10
C PHE A 219 -7.80 5.64 -7.44
N GLN A 220 -7.60 6.39 -8.52
CA GLN A 220 -7.24 5.88 -9.83
C GLN A 220 -5.73 6.11 -9.99
N ILE A 221 -4.98 5.04 -10.22
CA ILE A 221 -3.52 5.08 -10.26
C ILE A 221 -3.06 4.67 -11.65
N ASP A 222 -2.48 5.62 -12.38
CA ASP A 222 -1.94 5.37 -13.72
C ASP A 222 -0.45 5.05 -13.61
N ILE A 223 -0.10 3.78 -13.80
CA ILE A 223 1.25 3.26 -13.68
C ILE A 223 1.95 3.39 -15.03
N ASN A 224 2.91 4.33 -15.13
CA ASN A 224 3.85 4.30 -16.25
C ASN A 224 4.88 3.22 -16.00
N GLN A 225 4.86 2.21 -16.86
CA GLN A 225 5.59 0.99 -16.65
C GLN A 225 7.08 1.09 -17.02
N SER A 226 7.50 2.21 -17.61
CA SER A 226 8.91 2.58 -17.79
C SER A 226 9.56 3.01 -16.49
N VAL A 227 8.77 3.32 -15.45
CA VAL A 227 9.26 3.74 -14.13
C VAL A 227 9.53 2.52 -13.26
N LYS A 228 10.81 2.29 -12.94
CA LYS A 228 11.26 1.13 -12.13
C LYS A 228 11.58 1.46 -10.67
N LYS A 229 11.29 2.69 -10.22
CA LYS A 229 11.72 3.20 -8.91
C LYS A 229 11.06 2.46 -7.75
N PHE A 230 9.76 2.18 -7.86
CA PHE A 230 8.98 1.50 -6.83
C PHE A 230 8.49 0.16 -7.37
N PRO A 231 9.01 -0.97 -6.86
CA PRO A 231 8.50 -2.28 -7.22
C PRO A 231 7.00 -2.40 -6.97
N TYR A 232 6.31 -2.93 -7.98
CA TYR A 232 4.93 -3.35 -7.92
C TYR A 232 4.78 -4.65 -8.70
N ALA A 233 3.85 -5.50 -8.29
CA ALA A 233 3.61 -6.77 -8.97
C ALA A 233 2.13 -7.09 -9.06
N ASN A 234 1.72 -7.72 -10.16
CA ASN A 234 0.50 -8.52 -10.15
C ASN A 234 0.77 -9.75 -9.27
N ILE A 235 -0.03 -9.92 -8.23
CA ILE A 235 0.18 -10.96 -7.22
C ILE A 235 -0.88 -12.06 -7.26
N SER A 236 -1.70 -12.10 -8.30
CA SER A 236 -2.82 -13.04 -8.44
C SER A 236 -2.40 -14.51 -8.29
N THR A 237 -1.19 -14.88 -8.72
CA THR A 237 -0.69 -16.26 -8.63
C THR A 237 -0.23 -16.68 -7.24
N GLU A 238 0.06 -15.72 -6.36
CA GLU A 238 0.57 -15.96 -5.00
C GLU A 238 -0.41 -15.54 -3.90
N SER A 239 -1.36 -14.67 -4.23
CA SER A 239 -2.40 -14.19 -3.30
C SER A 239 -3.36 -15.30 -2.92
N VAL A 240 -3.86 -15.28 -1.69
CA VAL A 240 -4.93 -16.19 -1.25
C VAL A 240 -6.25 -15.98 -2.00
N PHE A 241 -6.40 -14.84 -2.68
CA PHE A 241 -7.60 -14.46 -3.42
C PHE A 241 -7.55 -14.82 -4.91
N GLY A 242 -6.39 -15.26 -5.43
CA GLY A 242 -6.25 -15.66 -6.82
C GLY A 242 -6.43 -14.51 -7.82
N GLU A 243 -6.89 -14.84 -9.02
CA GLU A 243 -7.06 -13.89 -10.14
C GLU A 243 -8.32 -13.01 -10.04
N GLU A 244 -9.30 -13.39 -9.21
CA GLU A 244 -10.62 -12.72 -9.16
C GLU A 244 -10.51 -11.24 -8.74
N GLU A 245 -9.56 -10.91 -7.86
CA GLU A 245 -9.37 -9.54 -7.39
C GLU A 245 -8.47 -8.71 -8.31
N GLY A 246 -7.76 -9.32 -9.27
CA GLY A 246 -6.81 -8.62 -10.14
C GLY A 246 -5.80 -7.77 -9.34
N GLU A 247 -5.31 -8.31 -8.23
CA GLU A 247 -4.58 -7.55 -7.23
C GLU A 247 -3.17 -7.17 -7.74
N ILE A 248 -2.87 -5.87 -7.71
CA ILE A 248 -1.54 -5.31 -7.92
C ILE A 248 -1.06 -4.70 -6.61
N LEU A 249 0.05 -5.22 -6.09
CA LEU A 249 0.61 -4.81 -4.80
C LEU A 249 1.89 -4.00 -5.03
N PHE A 250 1.92 -2.78 -4.49
CA PHE A 250 3.13 -1.96 -4.46
C PHE A 250 3.92 -2.17 -3.17
N THR A 251 5.24 -2.02 -3.27
CA THR A 251 6.10 -1.98 -2.09
C THR A 251 5.76 -0.81 -1.15
N MET A 252 6.15 -0.94 0.12
CA MET A 252 6.11 0.14 1.09
C MET A 252 6.94 1.37 0.66
N GLY A 253 6.48 2.55 1.08
CA GLY A 253 7.15 3.82 0.80
C GLY A 253 6.98 4.31 -0.63
N SER A 254 5.95 3.85 -1.33
CA SER A 254 5.63 4.31 -2.69
C SER A 254 5.13 5.76 -2.66
N VAL A 255 5.50 6.54 -3.67
CA VAL A 255 5.14 7.96 -3.79
C VAL A 255 4.42 8.21 -5.08
N PHE A 256 3.34 8.99 -4.99
CA PHE A 256 2.48 9.32 -6.11
C PHE A 256 2.35 10.83 -6.23
N ARG A 257 2.16 11.34 -7.44
CA ARG A 257 1.76 12.72 -7.69
C ARG A 257 0.25 12.78 -7.84
N ILE A 258 -0.41 13.74 -7.20
CA ILE A 258 -1.85 13.96 -7.36
C ILE A 258 -2.07 14.80 -8.62
N LEU A 259 -2.78 14.24 -9.61
CA LEU A 259 -3.01 14.88 -10.91
C LEU A 259 -4.34 15.62 -10.94
N SER A 260 -5.41 14.98 -10.46
CA SER A 260 -6.75 15.56 -10.40
C SER A 260 -7.52 15.02 -9.20
N ILE A 261 -8.53 15.79 -8.78
CA ILE A 261 -9.49 15.41 -7.74
C ILE A 261 -10.86 15.80 -8.27
N GLU A 262 -11.75 14.83 -8.38
CA GLU A 262 -13.09 14.99 -8.94
C GLU A 262 -14.13 14.45 -7.95
N SER A 263 -15.16 15.23 -7.68
CA SER A 263 -16.31 14.75 -6.90
C SER A 263 -17.31 14.14 -7.87
N THR A 264 -17.59 12.84 -7.72
CA THR A 264 -18.71 12.21 -8.42
C THR A 264 -19.99 12.45 -7.62
N ALA A 265 -20.38 13.73 -7.50
CA ALA A 265 -21.73 14.05 -7.06
C ALA A 265 -22.65 13.63 -8.21
N THR A 266 -23.49 12.63 -7.97
CA THR A 266 -24.57 12.34 -8.92
C THR A 266 -25.59 13.44 -8.73
N ASN A 267 -25.65 14.40 -9.65
CA ASN A 267 -26.71 15.40 -9.66
C ASN A 267 -28.08 14.69 -9.76
N MET A 268 -28.83 14.76 -8.66
CA MET A 268 -30.28 14.52 -8.45
C MET A 268 -30.87 13.16 -8.85
#